data_AF-A0A892I826-F1
#
_entry.id   AF-A0A892I826-F1
#
_cell.length_a   1.000
_cell.length_b   1.000
_cell.length_c   1.000
_cell.angle_alpha   90.00
_cell.angle_beta   90.00
_cell.angle_gamma   90.00
#
_symmetry.space_group_name_H-M   'P 1'
#
loop_
_entity.id
_entity.type
_entity.pdbx_description
1 polymer ?
#
loop_
_entity_poly.entity_id
_entity_poly.type
_entity_poly.pdbx_seq_one_letter_code
_entity_poly.pdbx_strand_id
1 'polypeptide(L)'
;MSTPPSTVPWNIVAERLGKIFDFGKNAIELTAKLAVLMLVLPGLLLWTYLDRIGWQLLFLDSISSTSGLLALLIGTVLLVSGVLLVLCAPSIFLLSLLAIDKELRVITKSTAVAILLTVVTWMAIVFAGSLWFKHLSVPVVLLITFAIGIVITLVGQYFERTLTGQGKLKILLKAAGLSLLVTIAAVSGGGGFLTVESFAGDTSTNAKALSALATLLPLTLAGFLPGLMAISLAARSKPATVTIKYVTIGVGFVLYILVTWSLTSLSTGIGDRALEKTGVYSTTPQDFELLKDDARDSVARVGIPITSAGKPTIRAYVRYAFGDVRLLCASEFRPGITDGLEDPLSNDPDELKRARNMALDAGRNCVVLRKDDIRPIRFKQYH
;
A
#
# COMPACT_ATOMS: atom_id res chain seq x y z
N MET A 1 17.72 -5.82 -54.84
CA MET A 1 16.28 -5.51 -54.64
C MET A 1 16.11 -5.00 -53.22
N SER A 2 15.97 -3.69 -53.06
CA SER A 2 15.70 -3.04 -51.77
C SER A 2 14.20 -3.05 -51.51
N THR A 3 13.75 -3.81 -50.52
CA THR A 3 12.35 -3.75 -50.05
C THR A 3 12.08 -2.35 -49.46
N PRO A 4 11.03 -1.65 -49.91
CA PRO A 4 10.68 -0.34 -49.37
C PRO A 4 10.30 -0.46 -47.89
N PRO A 5 10.63 0.54 -47.05
CA PRO A 5 10.28 0.52 -45.64
C PRO A 5 8.76 0.56 -45.48
N SER A 6 8.21 -0.41 -44.74
CA SER A 6 6.79 -0.47 -44.40
C SER A 6 6.40 0.73 -43.55
N THR A 7 5.77 1.73 -44.16
CA THR A 7 5.17 2.86 -43.44
C THR A 7 3.91 2.36 -42.75
N VAL A 8 3.99 2.18 -41.42
CA VAL A 8 2.80 1.90 -40.61
C VAL A 8 1.83 3.08 -40.78
N PRO A 9 0.59 2.85 -41.25
CA PRO A 9 -0.34 3.94 -41.54
C PRO A 9 -0.71 4.68 -40.25
N TRP A 10 -0.46 6.00 -40.23
CA TRP A 10 -0.68 6.89 -39.09
C TRP A 10 -2.10 6.79 -38.48
N ASN A 11 -3.10 6.45 -39.29
CA ASN A 11 -4.47 6.26 -38.83
C ASN A 11 -4.61 5.13 -37.79
N ILE A 12 -3.84 4.04 -37.93
CA ILE A 12 -3.84 2.93 -36.97
C ILE A 12 -3.16 3.36 -35.65
N VAL A 13 -2.12 4.18 -35.73
CA VAL A 13 -1.42 4.70 -34.56
C VAL A 13 -2.32 5.68 -33.80
N ALA A 14 -3.02 6.57 -34.51
CA ALA A 14 -3.98 7.51 -33.93
C ALA A 14 -5.17 6.81 -33.27
N GLU A 15 -5.73 5.76 -33.90
CA GLU A 15 -6.82 4.98 -33.31
C GLU A 15 -6.39 4.24 -32.03
N ARG A 16 -5.17 3.69 -32.01
CA ARG A 16 -4.60 3.07 -30.80
C ARG A 16 -4.37 4.09 -29.68
N LEU A 17 -3.84 5.27 -30.01
CA LEU A 17 -3.67 6.37 -29.06
C LEU A 17 -5.01 6.84 -28.48
N GLY A 18 -6.05 6.96 -29.31
CA GLY A 18 -7.40 7.31 -28.86
C GLY A 18 -7.94 6.30 -27.84
N LYS A 19 -7.83 5.00 -28.12
CA LYS A 19 -8.25 3.94 -27.17
C LYS A 19 -7.47 3.96 -25.85
N ILE A 20 -6.17 4.29 -25.90
CA ILE A 20 -5.35 4.42 -24.69
C ILE A 20 -5.79 5.65 -23.88
N PHE A 21 -6.08 6.77 -24.54
CA PHE A 21 -6.57 7.98 -23.88
C PHE A 21 -7.94 7.75 -23.23
N ASP A 22 -8.87 7.10 -23.94
CA ASP A 22 -10.18 6.73 -23.41
C ASP A 22 -10.07 5.80 -22.19
N PHE A 23 -9.14 4.84 -22.23
CA PHE A 23 -8.83 3.99 -21.09
C PHE A 23 -8.30 4.79 -19.90
N GLY A 24 -7.36 5.71 -20.14
CA GLY A 24 -6.81 6.60 -19.11
C GLY A 24 -7.89 7.47 -18.47
N LYS A 25 -8.79 8.05 -19.27
CA LYS A 25 -9.94 8.82 -18.79
C LYS A 25 -10.83 7.98 -17.88
N ASN A 26 -11.20 6.77 -18.32
CA ASN A 26 -12.03 5.87 -17.52
C ASN A 26 -11.34 5.44 -16.21
N ALA A 27 -10.02 5.21 -16.24
CA ALA A 27 -9.23 4.88 -15.07
C ALA A 27 -9.16 6.06 -14.07
N ILE A 28 -8.97 7.30 -14.56
CA ILE A 28 -8.99 8.50 -13.73
C ILE A 28 -10.38 8.71 -13.11
N GLU A 29 -11.45 8.55 -13.90
CA GLU A 29 -12.82 8.67 -13.40
C GLU A 29 -13.13 7.63 -12.31
N LEU A 30 -12.70 6.38 -12.53
CA LEU A 30 -12.84 5.31 -11.53
C LEU A 30 -12.02 5.63 -10.27
N THR A 31 -10.78 6.09 -10.43
CA THR A 31 -9.89 6.49 -9.32
C THR A 31 -10.50 7.62 -8.51
N ALA A 32 -11.07 8.64 -9.17
CA ALA A 32 -11.73 9.75 -8.50
C ALA A 32 -12.96 9.30 -7.71
N LYS A 33 -13.84 8.47 -8.31
CA LYS A 33 -15.01 7.92 -7.61
C LYS A 33 -14.62 7.06 -6.41
N LEU A 34 -13.59 6.22 -6.57
CA LEU A 34 -13.09 5.37 -5.49
C LEU A 34 -12.38 6.19 -4.41
N ALA A 35 -11.68 7.27 -4.77
CA ALA A 35 -11.05 8.18 -3.82
C ALA A 35 -12.08 8.87 -2.92
N VAL A 36 -13.22 9.32 -3.46
CA VAL A 36 -14.29 9.89 -2.62
C VAL A 36 -14.82 8.87 -1.62
N LEU A 37 -15.01 7.62 -2.04
CA LEU A 37 -15.45 6.54 -1.15
C LEU A 37 -14.39 6.20 -0.10
N MET A 38 -13.12 6.15 -0.51
CA MET A 38 -11.99 5.77 0.33
C MET A 38 -11.48 6.90 1.22
N LEU A 39 -11.97 8.13 1.06
CA LEU A 39 -11.58 9.30 1.89
C LEU A 39 -11.88 9.08 3.37
N VAL A 40 -12.89 8.26 3.68
CA VAL A 40 -13.23 7.85 5.04
C VAL A 40 -12.09 7.08 5.70
N LEU A 41 -11.31 6.31 4.93
CA LEU A 41 -10.25 5.45 5.46
C LEU A 41 -9.08 6.23 6.09
N PRO A 42 -8.40 7.17 5.39
CA PRO A 42 -7.36 7.99 6.01
C PRO A 42 -7.91 8.94 7.07
N GLY A 43 -9.17 9.39 6.93
CA GLY A 43 -9.85 10.11 8.00
C GLY A 43 -9.98 9.26 9.26
N LEU A 44 -10.45 8.02 9.14
CA LEU A 44 -10.59 7.10 10.27
C LEU A 44 -9.23 6.73 10.87
N LEU A 45 -8.19 6.55 10.06
CA LEU A 45 -6.81 6.35 10.53
C LEU A 45 -6.27 7.54 11.32
N LEU A 46 -6.55 8.77 10.86
CA LEU A 46 -6.18 10.00 11.57
C LEU A 46 -6.95 10.11 12.89
N TRP A 47 -8.25 9.79 12.87
CA TRP A 47 -9.09 9.77 14.06
C TRP A 47 -8.59 8.76 15.09
N THR A 48 -8.32 7.52 14.69
CA THR A 48 -7.84 6.48 15.61
C THR A 48 -6.46 6.85 16.17
N TYR A 49 -5.58 7.45 15.38
CA TYR A 49 -4.31 7.99 15.89
C TYR A 49 -4.54 9.10 16.95
N LEU A 50 -5.41 10.06 16.66
CA LEU A 50 -5.72 11.16 17.59
C LEU A 50 -6.41 10.66 18.86
N ASP A 51 -7.27 9.65 18.76
CA ASP A 51 -7.90 9.01 19.90
C ASP A 51 -6.86 8.28 20.76
N ARG A 52 -5.90 7.58 20.12
CA ARG A 52 -4.79 6.89 20.77
C ARG A 52 -3.93 7.83 21.64
N ILE A 53 -3.71 9.06 21.17
CA ILE A 53 -2.96 10.07 21.93
C ILE A 53 -3.84 10.92 22.87
N GLY A 54 -5.17 10.72 22.86
CA GLY A 54 -6.12 11.48 23.70
C GLY A 54 -6.48 12.88 23.19
N TRP A 55 -6.21 13.20 21.93
CA TRP A 55 -6.43 14.53 21.31
C TRP A 55 -7.44 14.50 20.15
N GLN A 56 -8.48 13.69 20.28
CA GLN A 56 -9.57 13.55 19.28
C GLN A 56 -10.23 14.88 18.86
N LEU A 57 -10.24 15.90 19.73
CA LEU A 57 -10.76 17.24 19.39
C LEU A 57 -9.99 17.90 18.24
N LEU A 58 -8.70 17.59 18.06
CA LEU A 58 -7.87 18.16 16.98
C LEU A 58 -8.29 17.66 15.60
N PHE A 59 -9.06 16.57 15.52
CA PHE A 59 -9.47 15.98 14.26
C PHE A 59 -10.28 16.97 13.42
N LEU A 60 -11.31 17.56 14.03
CA LEU A 60 -12.21 18.47 13.33
C LEU A 60 -11.46 19.74 12.90
N ASP A 61 -10.59 20.28 13.75
CA ASP A 61 -9.75 21.43 13.43
C ASP A 61 -8.78 21.14 12.29
N SER A 62 -8.24 19.92 12.24
CA SER A 62 -7.29 19.50 11.22
C SER A 62 -7.95 19.31 9.86
N ILE A 63 -9.12 18.66 9.82
CA ILE A 63 -9.82 18.37 8.55
C ILE A 63 -10.57 19.58 8.01
N SER A 64 -11.07 20.46 8.88
CA SER A 64 -11.74 21.69 8.46
C SER A 64 -10.78 22.71 7.86
N SER A 65 -9.48 22.64 8.17
CA SER A 65 -8.45 23.41 7.48
C SER A 65 -8.33 22.98 6.01
N THR A 66 -8.17 23.95 5.12
CA THR A 66 -7.97 23.73 3.68
C THR A 66 -6.72 22.89 3.40
N SER A 67 -5.65 23.08 4.18
CA SER A 67 -4.41 22.32 4.02
C SER A 67 -4.56 20.87 4.49
N GLY A 68 -5.31 20.64 5.56
CA GLY A 68 -5.60 19.29 6.05
C GLY A 68 -6.54 18.51 5.14
N LEU A 69 -7.61 19.12 4.63
CA LEU A 69 -8.49 18.50 3.65
C LEU A 69 -7.74 18.13 2.37
N LEU A 70 -6.88 19.02 1.86
CA LEU A 70 -6.07 18.79 0.67
C LEU A 70 -5.03 17.69 0.91
N ALA A 71 -4.40 17.64 2.08
CA ALA A 71 -3.51 16.56 2.46
C ALA A 71 -4.22 15.20 2.53
N LEU A 72 -5.43 15.14 3.11
CA LEU A 72 -6.26 13.93 3.11
C LEU A 72 -6.65 13.50 1.71
N LEU A 73 -7.06 14.44 0.84
CA LEU A 73 -7.43 14.13 -0.53
C LEU A 73 -6.23 13.58 -1.31
N ILE A 74 -5.07 14.23 -1.23
CA ILE A 74 -3.84 13.76 -1.87
C ILE A 74 -3.44 12.39 -1.34
N GLY A 75 -3.43 12.22 -0.01
CA GLY A 75 -3.13 10.93 0.63
C GLY A 75 -4.07 9.82 0.16
N THR A 76 -5.36 10.13 0.01
CA THR A 76 -6.36 9.18 -0.50
C THR A 76 -6.13 8.85 -1.96
N VAL A 77 -5.86 9.84 -2.81
CA VAL A 77 -5.57 9.61 -4.23
C VAL A 77 -4.32 8.76 -4.39
N LEU A 78 -3.27 9.01 -3.60
CA LEU A 78 -2.05 8.20 -3.60
C LEU A 78 -2.33 6.77 -3.10
N LEU A 79 -3.09 6.61 -2.02
CA LEU A 79 -3.48 5.31 -1.49
C LEU A 79 -4.28 4.52 -2.52
N VAL A 80 -5.33 5.11 -3.10
CA VAL A 80 -6.15 4.46 -4.13
C VAL A 80 -5.30 4.12 -5.35
N SER A 81 -4.43 5.03 -5.79
CA SER A 81 -3.54 4.79 -6.93
C SER A 81 -2.57 3.65 -6.65
N GLY A 82 -1.99 3.59 -5.44
CA GLY A 82 -1.11 2.51 -5.00
C GLY A 82 -1.85 1.17 -4.93
N VAL A 83 -3.05 1.16 -4.36
CA VAL A 83 -3.93 -0.02 -4.30
C VAL A 83 -4.30 -0.50 -5.70
N LEU A 84 -4.75 0.39 -6.58
CA LEU A 84 -5.06 0.06 -7.96
C LEU A 84 -3.83 -0.47 -8.69
N LEU A 85 -2.64 0.09 -8.46
CA LEU A 85 -1.41 -0.40 -9.05
C LEU A 85 -1.10 -1.82 -8.56
N VAL A 86 -1.15 -2.08 -7.25
CA VAL A 86 -0.88 -3.42 -6.67
C VAL A 86 -1.88 -4.46 -7.16
N LEU A 87 -3.16 -4.09 -7.31
CA LEU A 87 -4.21 -5.01 -7.73
C LEU A 87 -4.26 -5.20 -9.25
N CYS A 88 -4.04 -4.14 -10.02
CA CYS A 88 -4.13 -4.20 -11.46
C CYS A 88 -2.81 -4.67 -12.10
N ALA A 89 -1.64 -4.42 -11.50
CA ALA A 89 -0.36 -4.78 -12.11
C ALA A 89 -0.25 -6.28 -12.44
N PRO A 90 -0.54 -7.23 -11.52
CA PRO A 90 -0.48 -8.66 -11.85
C PRO A 90 -1.45 -9.02 -12.97
N SER A 91 -2.66 -8.42 -12.94
CA SER A 91 -3.69 -8.62 -13.96
C SER A 91 -3.31 -8.05 -15.33
N ILE A 92 -2.64 -6.90 -15.39
CA ILE A 92 -2.16 -6.28 -16.64
C ILE A 92 -1.10 -7.18 -17.29
N PHE A 93 -0.19 -7.75 -16.51
CA PHE A 93 0.80 -8.71 -17.04
C PHE A 93 0.13 -9.98 -17.58
N LEU A 94 -0.89 -10.50 -16.88
CA LEU A 94 -1.69 -11.64 -17.36
C LEU A 94 -2.53 -11.32 -18.61
N LEU A 95 -3.04 -10.10 -18.75
CA LEU A 95 -3.76 -9.67 -19.96
C LEU A 95 -2.80 -9.38 -21.13
N SER A 96 -1.58 -8.94 -20.84
CA SER A 96 -0.53 -8.75 -21.86
C SER A 96 -0.14 -10.08 -22.49
N LEU A 97 -0.11 -11.16 -21.70
CA LEU A 97 0.05 -12.55 -22.15
C LEU A 97 -1.00 -12.93 -23.22
N LEU A 98 -2.27 -12.59 -22.99
CA LEU A 98 -3.38 -12.80 -23.93
C LEU A 98 -3.23 -12.01 -25.23
N ALA A 99 -2.59 -10.85 -25.19
CA ALA A 99 -2.44 -9.96 -26.34
C ALA A 99 -1.27 -10.34 -27.25
N ILE A 100 -0.16 -10.82 -26.67
CA ILE A 100 1.07 -11.15 -27.40
C ILE A 100 0.92 -12.46 -28.18
N ASP A 101 0.23 -13.45 -27.64
CA ASP A 101 0.16 -14.77 -28.23
C ASP A 101 -1.27 -15.10 -28.70
N LYS A 102 -1.49 -14.90 -30.01
CA LYS A 102 -2.74 -15.24 -30.69
C LYS A 102 -3.02 -16.74 -30.73
N GLU A 103 -2.02 -17.60 -30.57
CA GLU A 103 -2.21 -19.05 -30.44
C GLU A 103 -2.60 -19.44 -29.01
N LEU A 104 -2.15 -18.67 -28.01
CA LEU A 104 -2.61 -18.78 -26.63
C LEU A 104 -4.09 -18.41 -26.47
N ARG A 105 -4.75 -17.83 -27.48
CA ARG A 105 -6.20 -17.54 -27.47
C ARG A 105 -7.04 -18.81 -27.28
N VAL A 106 -6.47 -19.99 -27.54
CA VAL A 106 -6.95 -21.26 -26.98
C VAL A 106 -6.49 -21.35 -25.53
N ILE A 107 -6.92 -20.40 -24.69
CA ILE A 107 -6.69 -20.53 -23.25
C ILE A 107 -7.64 -21.60 -22.77
N THR A 108 -7.08 -22.78 -22.62
CA THR A 108 -7.76 -23.88 -21.99
C THR A 108 -7.87 -23.63 -20.48
N LYS A 109 -8.83 -24.30 -19.85
CA LYS A 109 -9.06 -24.21 -18.39
C LYS A 109 -7.78 -24.57 -17.61
N SER A 110 -6.89 -25.38 -18.18
CA SER A 110 -5.59 -25.76 -17.59
C SER A 110 -4.65 -24.57 -17.39
N THR A 111 -4.59 -23.60 -18.31
CA THR A 111 -3.65 -22.46 -18.17
C THR A 111 -4.00 -21.57 -16.99
N ALA A 112 -5.29 -21.29 -16.76
CA ALA A 112 -5.73 -20.51 -15.59
C ALA A 112 -5.41 -21.23 -14.27
N VAL A 113 -5.59 -22.56 -14.24
CA VAL A 113 -5.23 -23.40 -13.08
C VAL A 113 -3.72 -23.42 -12.88
N ALA A 114 -2.93 -23.51 -13.95
CA ALA A 114 -1.47 -23.48 -13.90
C ALA A 114 -0.95 -22.15 -13.34
N ILE A 115 -1.51 -21.02 -13.79
CA ILE A 115 -1.18 -19.69 -13.26
C ILE A 115 -1.52 -19.62 -11.77
N LEU A 116 -2.74 -20.01 -11.39
CA LEU A 116 -3.17 -20.01 -10.00
C LEU A 116 -2.26 -20.87 -9.12
N LEU A 117 -1.93 -22.09 -9.57
CA LEU A 117 -1.08 -23.02 -8.81
C LEU A 117 0.34 -22.49 -8.69
N THR A 118 0.86 -21.82 -9.72
CA THR A 118 2.19 -21.18 -9.68
C THR A 118 2.21 -20.03 -8.67
N VAL A 119 1.17 -19.18 -8.67
CA VAL A 119 1.02 -18.08 -7.70
C VAL A 119 0.91 -18.63 -6.28
N VAL A 120 0.03 -19.60 -6.04
CA VAL A 120 -0.14 -20.23 -4.72
C VAL A 120 1.15 -20.88 -4.25
N THR A 121 1.90 -21.52 -5.16
CA THR A 121 3.20 -22.12 -4.82
C THR A 121 4.24 -21.05 -4.49
N TRP A 122 4.28 -19.93 -5.23
CA TRP A 122 5.10 -18.78 -4.91
C TRP A 122 4.77 -18.23 -3.51
N MET A 123 3.49 -18.05 -3.19
CA MET A 123 3.04 -17.64 -1.86
C MET A 123 3.53 -18.61 -0.77
N ALA A 124 3.38 -19.92 -1.00
CA ALA A 124 3.77 -20.95 -0.05
C ALA A 124 5.28 -20.98 0.18
N ILE A 125 6.08 -20.76 -0.86
CA ILE A 125 7.55 -20.68 -0.77
C ILE A 125 7.96 -19.44 0.01
N VAL A 126 7.35 -18.28 -0.25
CA VAL A 126 7.63 -17.04 0.50
C VAL A 126 7.24 -17.21 1.97
N PHE A 127 6.08 -17.80 2.25
CA PHE A 127 5.60 -18.09 3.60
C PHE A 127 6.53 -19.06 4.35
N ALA A 128 6.79 -20.24 3.79
CA ALA A 128 7.65 -21.24 4.42
C ALA A 128 9.11 -20.76 4.52
N GLY A 129 9.58 -20.06 3.49
CA GLY A 129 10.91 -19.47 3.45
C GLY A 129 11.12 -18.45 4.55
N SER A 130 10.11 -17.60 4.80
CA SER A 130 10.12 -16.63 5.90
C SER A 130 10.14 -17.27 7.29
N LEU A 131 9.66 -18.51 7.44
CA LEU A 131 9.65 -19.22 8.72
C LEU A 131 10.94 -20.00 8.97
N TRP A 132 11.54 -20.56 7.92
CA TRP A 132 12.70 -21.44 8.07
C TRP A 132 14.05 -20.75 7.88
N PHE A 133 14.12 -19.68 7.09
CA PHE A 133 15.39 -19.04 6.76
C PHE A 133 15.43 -17.61 7.28
N LYS A 134 16.51 -17.27 8.02
CA LYS A 134 16.77 -15.89 8.48
C LYS A 134 17.05 -14.93 7.32
N HIS A 135 17.61 -15.44 6.23
CA HIS A 135 17.95 -14.67 5.05
C HIS A 135 17.47 -15.41 3.80
N LEU A 136 16.31 -15.02 3.29
CA LEU A 136 15.78 -15.56 2.05
C LEU A 136 16.30 -14.72 0.88
N SER A 137 17.24 -15.25 0.10
CA SER A 137 17.75 -14.54 -1.07
C SER A 137 16.67 -14.45 -2.14
N VAL A 138 16.19 -13.24 -2.41
CA VAL A 138 15.24 -12.92 -3.49
C VAL A 138 15.56 -13.65 -4.81
N PRO A 139 16.80 -13.62 -5.36
CA PRO A 139 17.06 -14.27 -6.65
C PRO A 139 16.83 -15.79 -6.63
N VAL A 140 17.07 -16.46 -5.51
CA VAL A 140 16.83 -17.92 -5.38
C VAL A 140 15.33 -18.20 -5.37
N VAL A 141 14.54 -17.39 -4.67
CA VAL A 141 13.07 -17.53 -4.67
C VAL A 141 12.51 -17.35 -6.09
N LEU A 142 13.03 -16.37 -6.83
CA LEU A 142 12.66 -16.14 -8.24
C LEU A 142 13.01 -17.33 -9.13
N LEU A 143 14.20 -17.90 -8.96
CA LEU A 143 14.64 -19.03 -9.77
C LEU A 143 13.82 -20.29 -9.48
N ILE A 144 13.55 -20.59 -8.20
CA ILE A 144 12.71 -21.72 -7.79
C ILE A 144 11.30 -21.56 -8.36
N THR A 145 10.72 -20.37 -8.27
CA THR A 145 9.34 -20.13 -8.72
C THR A 145 9.22 -20.17 -10.25
N PHE A 146 10.22 -19.67 -10.96
CA PHE A 146 10.33 -19.84 -12.41
C PHE A 146 10.46 -21.31 -12.82
N ALA A 147 11.29 -22.10 -12.13
CA ALA A 147 11.46 -23.53 -12.42
C ALA A 147 10.17 -24.31 -12.17
N ILE A 148 9.49 -24.04 -11.06
CA ILE A 148 8.20 -24.65 -10.72
C ILE A 148 7.13 -24.27 -11.74
N GLY A 149 7.08 -23.01 -12.17
CA GLY A 149 6.16 -22.56 -13.21
C GLY A 149 6.34 -23.30 -14.54
N ILE A 150 7.59 -23.62 -14.92
CA ILE A 150 7.86 -24.46 -16.11
C ILE A 150 7.27 -25.87 -15.90
N VAL A 151 7.51 -26.49 -14.74
CA VAL A 151 7.01 -27.84 -14.47
C VAL A 151 5.47 -27.88 -14.48
N ILE A 152 4.82 -26.93 -13.80
CA ILE A 152 3.34 -26.86 -13.74
C ILE A 152 2.75 -26.68 -15.13
N THR A 153 3.33 -25.80 -15.95
CA THR A 153 2.83 -25.53 -17.31
C THR A 153 3.02 -26.72 -18.24
N LEU A 154 4.14 -27.44 -18.14
CA LEU A 154 4.38 -28.68 -18.89
C LEU A 154 3.41 -29.79 -18.48
N VAL A 155 3.16 -29.97 -17.18
CA VAL A 155 2.19 -30.95 -16.65
C VAL A 155 0.77 -30.60 -17.12
N GLY A 156 0.40 -29.32 -17.06
CA GLY A 156 -0.90 -28.85 -17.54
C GLY A 156 -1.13 -29.11 -19.03
N GLN A 157 -0.09 -28.94 -19.85
CA GLN A 157 -0.13 -29.25 -21.28
C GLN A 157 -0.17 -30.76 -21.54
N TYR A 158 0.53 -31.56 -20.73
CA TYR A 158 0.50 -33.02 -20.82
C TYR A 158 -0.90 -33.59 -20.61
N PHE A 159 -1.61 -33.12 -19.58
CA PHE A 159 -2.99 -33.56 -19.31
C PHE A 159 -3.98 -33.19 -20.42
N GLU A 160 -3.75 -32.09 -21.12
CA GLU A 160 -4.65 -31.63 -22.19
C GLU A 160 -4.39 -32.28 -23.55
N ARG A 161 -3.41 -33.19 -23.67
CA ARG A 161 -3.06 -33.87 -24.93
C ARG A 161 -2.82 -32.90 -26.10
N THR A 162 -2.49 -31.64 -25.83
CA THR A 162 -2.13 -30.63 -26.83
C THR A 162 -0.72 -30.85 -27.39
N LEU A 163 0.02 -31.84 -26.89
CA LEU A 163 1.34 -32.24 -27.37
C LEU A 163 1.34 -32.97 -28.73
N THR A 164 0.18 -33.38 -29.24
CA THR A 164 0.10 -34.11 -30.51
C THR A 164 0.34 -33.16 -31.70
N GLY A 165 1.61 -33.00 -32.10
CA GLY A 165 2.00 -32.37 -33.38
C GLY A 165 2.96 -31.19 -33.30
N GLN A 166 3.33 -30.70 -32.11
CA GLN A 166 4.32 -29.62 -31.97
C GLN A 166 5.71 -30.15 -31.57
N GLY A 167 6.78 -29.57 -32.15
CA GLY A 167 8.15 -29.94 -31.81
C GLY A 167 8.50 -29.59 -30.35
N LYS A 168 9.23 -30.49 -29.66
CA LYS A 168 9.59 -30.36 -28.22
C LYS A 168 10.18 -28.99 -27.85
N LEU A 169 10.99 -28.39 -28.73
CA LEU A 169 11.59 -27.07 -28.52
C LEU A 169 10.54 -25.94 -28.46
N LYS A 170 9.52 -25.97 -29.32
CA LYS A 170 8.46 -24.96 -29.33
C LYS A 170 7.61 -25.01 -28.06
N ILE A 171 7.35 -26.22 -27.57
CA ILE A 171 6.62 -26.47 -26.32
C ILE A 171 7.39 -25.91 -25.14
N LEU A 172 8.69 -26.23 -25.05
CA LEU A 172 9.56 -25.72 -23.99
C LEU A 172 9.63 -24.19 -24.01
N LEU A 173 9.77 -23.58 -25.19
CA LEU A 173 9.85 -22.12 -25.33
C LEU A 173 8.54 -21.44 -24.89
N LYS A 174 7.37 -22.02 -25.22
CA LYS A 174 6.07 -21.53 -24.76
C LYS A 174 5.90 -21.64 -23.25
N ALA A 175 6.28 -22.79 -22.66
CA ALA A 175 6.24 -23.01 -21.22
C ALA A 175 7.18 -22.04 -20.48
N ALA A 176 8.40 -21.84 -20.98
CA ALA A 176 9.35 -20.88 -20.43
C ALA A 176 8.84 -19.43 -20.52
N GLY A 177 8.27 -19.02 -21.66
CA GLY A 177 7.68 -17.70 -21.83
C GLY A 177 6.51 -17.44 -20.89
N LEU A 178 5.61 -18.42 -20.74
CA LEU A 178 4.49 -18.34 -19.80
C LEU A 178 4.98 -18.29 -18.35
N SER A 179 5.91 -19.15 -17.97
CA SER A 179 6.49 -19.16 -16.62
C SER A 179 7.19 -17.84 -16.28
N LEU A 180 7.94 -17.27 -17.23
CA LEU A 180 8.61 -15.98 -17.06
C LEU A 180 7.59 -14.87 -16.75
N LEU A 181 6.50 -14.81 -17.52
CA LEU A 181 5.48 -13.78 -17.37
C LEU A 181 4.66 -13.95 -16.09
N VAL A 182 4.36 -15.19 -15.68
CA VAL A 182 3.73 -15.48 -14.38
C VAL A 182 4.67 -15.10 -13.23
N THR A 183 5.97 -15.36 -13.37
CA THR A 183 6.97 -14.95 -12.38
C THR A 183 7.04 -13.43 -12.28
N ILE A 184 7.07 -12.70 -13.40
CA ILE A 184 7.03 -11.23 -13.42
C ILE A 184 5.74 -10.72 -12.77
N ALA A 185 4.59 -11.33 -13.06
CA ALA A 185 3.32 -10.96 -12.45
C ALA A 185 3.34 -11.20 -10.92
N ALA A 186 3.89 -12.34 -10.46
CA ALA A 186 4.06 -12.65 -9.04
C ALA A 186 4.97 -11.65 -8.32
N VAL A 187 6.11 -11.30 -8.96
CA VAL A 187 7.02 -10.28 -8.45
C VAL A 187 6.38 -8.90 -8.41
N SER A 188 5.56 -8.55 -9.40
CA SER A 188 4.83 -7.28 -9.40
C SER A 188 3.87 -7.17 -8.21
N GLY A 189 3.25 -8.28 -7.80
CA GLY A 189 2.47 -8.36 -6.56
C GLY A 189 3.35 -8.21 -5.30
N GLY A 190 4.56 -8.75 -5.32
CA GLY A 190 5.58 -8.54 -4.29
C GLY A 190 6.12 -7.10 -4.19
N GLY A 191 5.91 -6.25 -5.20
CA GLY A 191 6.29 -4.83 -5.12
C GLY A 191 5.58 -4.11 -3.96
N GLY A 192 4.32 -4.45 -3.70
CA GLY A 192 3.59 -3.96 -2.53
C GLY A 192 4.17 -4.45 -1.20
N PHE A 193 4.79 -5.64 -1.18
CA PHE A 193 5.48 -6.15 0.00
C PHE A 193 6.72 -5.32 0.32
N LEU A 194 7.55 -5.02 -0.68
CA LEU A 194 8.77 -4.24 -0.50
C LEU A 194 8.50 -2.80 -0.07
N THR A 195 7.43 -2.18 -0.59
CA THR A 195 7.03 -0.85 -0.14
C THR A 195 6.57 -0.89 1.32
N VAL A 196 5.76 -1.88 1.71
CA VAL A 196 5.31 -2.03 3.11
C VAL A 196 6.48 -2.32 4.05
N GLU A 197 7.42 -3.19 3.66
CA GLU A 197 8.64 -3.47 4.44
C GLU A 197 9.47 -2.19 4.67
N SER A 198 9.60 -1.34 3.65
CA SER A 198 10.32 -0.06 3.77
C SER A 198 9.71 0.89 4.80
N PHE A 199 8.39 0.77 5.06
CA PHE A 199 7.69 1.52 6.10
C PHE A 199 7.65 0.80 7.44
N ALA A 200 7.61 -0.54 7.46
CA ALA A 200 7.52 -1.35 8.68
C ALA A 200 8.78 -1.27 9.56
N GLY A 201 9.92 -0.87 8.99
CA GLY A 201 11.20 -0.84 9.71
C GLY A 201 11.71 -2.25 10.03
N ASP A 202 12.50 -2.41 11.08
CA ASP A 202 13.07 -3.72 11.45
C ASP A 202 11.95 -4.68 11.88
N THR A 203 11.57 -5.59 10.97
CA THR A 203 10.59 -6.65 11.19
C THR A 203 11.21 -7.88 11.85
N SER A 204 12.26 -7.66 12.66
CA SER A 204 13.06 -8.72 13.30
C SER A 204 12.30 -9.63 14.26
N THR A 205 11.09 -9.25 14.68
CA THR A 205 10.21 -10.12 15.46
C THR A 205 9.30 -10.97 14.57
N ASN A 206 9.34 -12.29 14.77
CA ASN A 206 8.54 -13.27 14.05
C ASN A 206 7.04 -12.93 14.01
N ALA A 207 6.50 -12.30 15.07
CA ALA A 207 5.08 -11.92 15.14
C ALA A 207 4.69 -10.82 14.14
N LYS A 208 5.53 -9.78 13.99
CA LYS A 208 5.27 -8.68 13.05
C LYS A 208 5.43 -9.17 11.61
N ALA A 209 6.48 -9.94 11.32
CA ALA A 209 6.67 -10.58 10.02
C ALA A 209 5.49 -11.48 9.65
N LEU A 210 4.99 -12.31 10.59
CA LEU A 210 3.86 -13.19 10.35
C LEU A 210 2.56 -12.41 10.07
N SER A 211 2.30 -11.34 10.81
CA SER A 211 1.12 -10.48 10.58
C SER A 211 1.16 -9.76 9.22
N ALA A 212 2.32 -9.23 8.83
CA ALA A 212 2.51 -8.63 7.51
C ALA A 212 2.30 -9.66 6.40
N LEU A 213 2.84 -10.86 6.59
CA LEU A 213 2.73 -11.92 5.60
C LEU A 213 1.31 -12.48 5.51
N ALA A 214 0.58 -12.61 6.63
CA ALA A 214 -0.82 -13.02 6.68
C ALA A 214 -1.77 -12.03 5.99
N THR A 215 -1.43 -10.74 5.96
CA THR A 215 -2.25 -9.69 5.31
C THR A 215 -1.88 -9.49 3.84
N LEU A 216 -0.60 -9.63 3.49
CA LEU A 216 -0.12 -9.49 2.11
C LEU A 216 -0.44 -10.71 1.24
N LEU A 217 -0.55 -11.91 1.85
CA LEU A 217 -0.86 -13.14 1.11
C LEU A 217 -2.22 -13.06 0.38
N PRO A 218 -3.31 -12.69 1.05
CA PRO A 218 -4.61 -12.55 0.41
C PRO A 218 -4.67 -11.38 -0.55
N LEU A 219 -3.97 -10.27 -0.26
CA LEU A 219 -3.96 -9.08 -1.10
C LEU A 219 -3.32 -9.33 -2.47
N THR A 220 -2.18 -10.02 -2.48
CA THR A 220 -1.51 -10.43 -3.73
C THR A 220 -2.40 -11.37 -4.54
N LEU A 221 -3.03 -12.37 -3.91
CA LEU A 221 -4.00 -13.25 -4.57
C LEU A 221 -5.19 -12.47 -5.15
N ALA A 222 -5.68 -11.47 -4.42
CA ALA A 222 -6.76 -10.61 -4.88
C ALA A 222 -6.37 -9.81 -6.14
N GLY A 223 -5.11 -9.38 -6.27
CA GLY A 223 -4.60 -8.72 -7.48
C GLY A 223 -4.56 -9.63 -8.72
N PHE A 224 -4.51 -10.94 -8.54
CA PHE A 224 -4.59 -11.90 -9.66
C PHE A 224 -6.03 -12.21 -10.09
N LEU A 225 -7.03 -11.96 -9.23
CA LEU A 225 -8.42 -12.32 -9.50
C LEU A 225 -8.95 -11.70 -10.80
N PRO A 226 -8.80 -10.39 -11.08
CA PRO A 226 -9.34 -9.80 -12.32
C PRO A 226 -8.74 -10.43 -13.58
N GLY A 227 -7.43 -10.66 -13.62
CA GLY A 227 -6.74 -11.30 -14.74
C GLY A 227 -7.16 -12.75 -14.94
N LEU A 228 -7.22 -13.54 -13.86
CA LEU A 228 -7.71 -14.92 -13.89
C LEU A 228 -9.17 -15.00 -14.33
N MET A 229 -10.01 -14.07 -13.87
CA MET A 229 -11.41 -13.97 -14.28
C MET A 229 -11.53 -13.66 -15.77
N ALA A 230 -10.80 -12.67 -16.27
CA ALA A 230 -10.80 -12.31 -17.70
C ALA A 230 -10.39 -13.50 -18.58
N ILE A 231 -9.33 -14.23 -18.18
CA ILE A 231 -8.90 -15.46 -18.84
C ILE A 231 -10.02 -16.52 -18.81
N SER A 232 -10.64 -16.75 -17.65
CA SER A 232 -11.70 -17.75 -17.48
C SER A 232 -12.98 -17.44 -18.26
N LEU A 233 -13.29 -16.14 -18.44
CA LEU A 233 -14.44 -15.66 -19.19
C LEU A 233 -14.20 -15.79 -20.70
N ALA A 234 -13.01 -15.43 -21.16
CA ALA A 234 -12.59 -15.67 -22.54
C ALA A 234 -12.68 -17.17 -22.90
N ALA A 235 -12.33 -18.05 -21.97
CA ALA A 235 -12.43 -19.50 -22.16
C ALA A 235 -13.87 -20.05 -22.15
N ARG A 236 -14.87 -19.32 -21.59
CA ARG A 236 -16.23 -19.83 -21.36
C ARG A 236 -17.33 -19.12 -22.15
N SER A 237 -17.00 -18.13 -22.98
CA SER A 237 -17.96 -17.34 -23.78
C SER A 237 -19.20 -16.88 -22.99
N LYS A 238 -19.04 -16.51 -21.72
CA LYS A 238 -20.17 -16.14 -20.84
C LYS A 238 -20.59 -14.68 -21.03
N PRO A 239 -21.87 -14.35 -20.79
CA PRO A 239 -22.38 -12.98 -20.91
C PRO A 239 -21.75 -12.03 -19.88
N ALA A 240 -21.54 -10.78 -20.29
CA ALA A 240 -20.86 -9.73 -19.53
C ALA A 240 -21.49 -9.40 -18.16
N THR A 241 -22.76 -9.72 -17.94
CA THR A 241 -23.47 -9.54 -16.66
C THR A 241 -22.91 -10.42 -15.54
N VAL A 242 -22.36 -11.59 -15.88
CA VAL A 242 -21.70 -12.46 -14.90
C VAL A 242 -20.34 -11.87 -14.49
N THR A 243 -19.65 -11.21 -15.42
CA THR A 243 -18.38 -10.52 -15.17
C THR A 243 -18.51 -9.41 -14.14
N ILE A 244 -19.56 -8.59 -14.26
CA ILE A 244 -19.79 -7.46 -13.34
C ILE A 244 -19.98 -7.97 -11.90
N LYS A 245 -20.77 -9.04 -11.70
CA LYS A 245 -20.99 -9.61 -10.35
C LYS A 245 -19.68 -10.06 -9.68
N TYR A 246 -18.80 -10.71 -10.44
CA TYR A 246 -17.52 -11.19 -9.89
C TYR A 246 -16.52 -10.07 -9.66
N VAL A 247 -16.49 -9.04 -10.52
CA VAL A 247 -15.67 -7.83 -10.30
C VAL A 247 -16.12 -7.12 -9.03
N THR A 248 -17.44 -6.98 -8.79
CA THR A 248 -17.96 -6.36 -7.57
C THR A 248 -17.56 -7.14 -6.31
N ILE A 249 -17.61 -8.48 -6.35
CA ILE A 249 -17.16 -9.33 -5.23
C ILE A 249 -15.64 -9.16 -5.00
N GLY A 250 -14.84 -9.12 -6.07
CA GLY A 250 -13.40 -8.90 -5.98
C GLY A 250 -13.05 -7.55 -5.37
N VAL A 251 -13.70 -6.47 -5.83
CA VAL A 251 -13.53 -5.12 -5.28
C VAL A 251 -13.98 -5.06 -3.82
N GLY A 252 -15.11 -5.68 -3.46
CA GLY A 252 -15.58 -5.76 -2.08
C GLY A 252 -14.63 -6.52 -1.17
N PHE A 253 -14.06 -7.63 -1.63
CA PHE A 253 -13.08 -8.42 -0.88
C PHE A 253 -11.76 -7.66 -0.68
N VAL A 254 -11.28 -6.97 -1.71
CA VAL A 254 -10.13 -6.07 -1.61
C VAL A 254 -10.39 -4.96 -0.59
N LEU A 255 -11.56 -4.32 -0.66
CA LEU A 255 -11.92 -3.22 0.24
C LEU A 255 -12.03 -3.71 1.68
N TYR A 256 -12.59 -4.90 1.89
CA TYR A 256 -12.57 -5.58 3.19
C TYR A 256 -11.13 -5.80 3.69
N ILE A 257 -10.24 -6.38 2.86
CA ILE A 257 -8.83 -6.58 3.23
C ILE A 257 -8.15 -5.25 3.57
N LEU A 258 -8.40 -4.18 2.80
CA LEU A 258 -7.80 -2.87 3.05
C LEU A 258 -8.30 -2.24 4.35
N VAL A 259 -9.57 -2.40 4.68
CA VAL A 259 -10.13 -1.95 5.96
C VAL A 259 -9.53 -2.75 7.11
N THR A 260 -9.52 -4.08 7.01
CA THR A 260 -8.87 -4.95 8.01
C THR A 260 -7.38 -4.64 8.14
N TRP A 261 -6.70 -4.32 7.04
CA TRP A 261 -5.30 -3.91 7.02
C TRP A 261 -5.08 -2.56 7.67
N SER A 262 -5.91 -1.54 7.39
CA SER A 262 -5.81 -0.24 8.05
C SER A 262 -5.95 -0.34 9.58
N LEU A 263 -6.83 -1.23 10.04
CA LEU A 263 -7.08 -1.46 11.47
C LEU A 263 -5.93 -2.24 12.13
N THR A 264 -5.34 -3.21 11.42
CA THR A 264 -4.21 -4.03 11.94
C THR A 264 -2.85 -3.35 11.78
N SER A 265 -2.68 -2.46 10.80
CA SER A 265 -1.43 -1.71 10.52
C SER A 265 -1.04 -0.77 11.66
N LEU A 266 -2.04 -0.22 12.37
CA LEU A 266 -1.81 0.57 13.59
C LEU A 266 -1.27 -0.29 14.73
N SER A 267 -1.77 -1.52 14.90
CA SER A 267 -1.31 -2.46 15.92
C SER A 267 0.09 -3.02 15.63
N THR A 268 0.48 -3.15 14.36
CA THR A 268 1.78 -3.70 13.96
C THR A 268 2.93 -2.68 13.97
N GLY A 269 2.64 -1.39 14.17
CA GLY A 269 3.61 -0.28 14.20
C GLY A 269 4.00 0.28 12.83
N ILE A 270 3.44 -0.27 11.74
CA ILE A 270 3.62 0.23 10.37
C ILE A 270 2.98 1.61 10.22
N GLY A 271 1.79 1.78 10.80
CA GLY A 271 1.09 3.07 10.84
C GLY A 271 1.93 4.15 11.50
N ASP A 272 2.52 3.86 12.67
CA ASP A 272 3.34 4.81 13.41
C ASP A 272 4.55 5.26 12.59
N ARG A 273 5.30 4.33 11.98
CA ARG A 273 6.43 4.70 11.11
C ARG A 273 6.03 5.48 9.87
N ALA A 274 4.90 5.15 9.25
CA ALA A 274 4.38 5.93 8.13
C ALA A 274 4.04 7.37 8.57
N LEU A 275 3.45 7.55 9.76
CA LEU A 275 3.17 8.85 10.35
C LEU A 275 4.47 9.62 10.70
N GLU A 276 5.51 8.96 11.19
CA GLU A 276 6.82 9.57 11.42
C GLU A 276 7.46 10.05 10.11
N LYS A 277 7.48 9.19 9.08
CA LYS A 277 8.08 9.50 7.77
C LYS A 277 7.34 10.58 7.00
N THR A 278 6.03 10.67 7.18
CA THR A 278 5.20 11.76 6.62
C THR A 278 5.31 13.05 7.44
N GLY A 279 5.99 13.02 8.59
CA GLY A 279 6.19 14.18 9.45
C GLY A 279 4.98 14.53 10.30
N VAL A 280 4.01 13.62 10.43
CA VAL A 280 2.84 13.80 11.32
C VAL A 280 3.29 13.80 12.78
N TYR A 281 4.30 13.03 13.14
CA TYR A 281 5.00 13.20 14.41
C TYR A 281 6.51 13.06 14.23
N SER A 282 7.26 13.45 15.25
CA SER A 282 8.72 13.34 15.27
C SER A 282 9.20 12.94 16.66
N THR A 283 10.03 11.91 16.72
CA THR A 283 10.73 11.46 17.93
C THR A 283 11.91 12.38 18.29
N THR A 284 12.42 13.14 17.33
CA THR A 284 13.51 14.10 17.53
C THR A 284 12.98 15.51 17.81
N PRO A 285 13.61 16.26 18.72
CA PRO A 285 13.20 17.63 18.99
C PRO A 285 13.46 18.51 17.76
N GLN A 286 12.50 19.35 17.41
CA GLN A 286 12.58 20.30 16.32
C GLN A 286 12.55 21.73 16.86
N ASP A 287 13.25 22.63 16.17
CA ASP A 287 13.27 24.04 16.52
C ASP A 287 12.22 24.81 15.70
N PHE A 288 11.46 25.66 16.38
CA PHE A 288 10.44 26.50 15.79
C PHE A 288 10.70 27.96 16.14
N GLU A 289 10.48 28.84 15.17
CA GLU A 289 10.41 30.28 15.35
C GLU A 289 8.97 30.62 15.77
N LEU A 290 8.81 31.32 16.88
CA LEU A 290 7.52 31.78 17.36
C LEU A 290 7.17 33.11 16.67
N LEU A 291 6.02 33.15 16.01
CA LEU A 291 5.60 34.30 15.20
C LEU A 291 4.72 35.28 15.99
N LYS A 292 3.94 34.78 16.96
CA LYS A 292 3.02 35.58 17.78
C LYS A 292 3.42 35.57 19.24
N ASP A 293 3.26 36.71 19.90
CA ASP A 293 3.57 36.85 21.32
C ASP A 293 2.53 36.17 22.22
N ASP A 294 1.25 36.11 21.81
CA ASP A 294 0.16 35.43 22.56
C ASP A 294 0.44 33.93 22.78
N ALA A 295 1.21 33.32 21.86
CA ALA A 295 1.58 31.92 21.96
C ALA A 295 2.67 31.68 23.02
N ARG A 296 3.43 32.72 23.44
CA ARG A 296 4.52 32.59 24.43
C ARG A 296 4.02 32.06 25.76
N ASP A 297 2.93 32.63 26.27
CA ASP A 297 2.38 32.26 27.58
C ASP A 297 1.85 30.82 27.56
N SER A 298 1.27 30.40 26.44
CA SER A 298 0.78 29.03 26.26
C SER A 298 1.93 28.02 26.17
N VAL A 299 3.03 28.38 25.52
CA VAL A 299 4.24 27.55 25.41
C VAL A 299 4.99 27.48 26.75
N ALA A 300 5.13 28.60 27.46
CA ALA A 300 5.80 28.64 28.75
C ALA A 300 5.06 27.83 29.82
N ARG A 301 3.71 27.86 29.81
CA ARG A 301 2.87 27.09 30.74
C ARG A 301 3.07 25.58 30.65
N VAL A 302 3.41 25.06 29.46
CA VAL A 302 3.64 23.62 29.24
C VAL A 302 5.10 23.21 29.43
N GLY A 303 5.96 24.13 29.89
CA GLY A 303 7.36 23.86 30.21
C GLY A 303 8.29 23.77 29.01
N ILE A 304 7.90 24.28 27.84
CA ILE A 304 8.78 24.34 26.66
C ILE A 304 9.71 25.57 26.79
N PRO A 305 11.03 25.40 26.76
CA PRO A 305 11.96 26.51 26.94
C PRO A 305 11.94 27.44 25.73
N ILE A 306 11.83 28.76 25.99
CA ILE A 306 11.87 29.80 24.97
C ILE A 306 13.24 30.47 25.00
N THR A 307 13.96 30.42 23.88
CA THR A 307 15.25 31.10 23.72
C THR A 307 15.01 32.46 23.08
N SER A 308 15.38 33.54 23.78
CA SER A 308 15.16 34.93 23.35
C SER A 308 16.37 35.58 22.67
N ALA A 309 17.36 34.80 22.24
CA ALA A 309 18.53 35.31 21.53
C ALA A 309 18.14 35.70 20.08
N GLY A 310 17.47 36.85 19.93
CA GLY A 310 16.92 37.33 18.66
C GLY A 310 15.42 37.04 18.55
N LYS A 311 15.00 36.41 17.45
CA LYS A 311 13.61 35.98 17.32
C LYS A 311 13.33 34.85 18.31
N PRO A 312 12.18 34.86 19.02
CA PRO A 312 11.86 33.83 20.00
C PRO A 312 11.83 32.47 19.33
N THR A 313 12.70 31.56 19.77
CA THR A 313 12.77 30.18 19.26
C THR A 313 12.43 29.20 20.37
N ILE A 314 11.77 28.12 20.00
CA ILE A 314 11.32 27.08 20.91
C ILE A 314 11.82 25.73 20.39
N ARG A 315 12.23 24.85 21.31
CA ARG A 315 12.65 23.50 21.00
C ARG A 315 11.66 22.52 21.60
N ALA A 316 10.95 21.78 20.76
CA ALA A 316 9.86 20.92 21.19
C ALA A 316 9.74 19.66 20.33
N TYR A 317 9.07 18.65 20.87
CA TYR A 317 8.74 17.42 20.16
C TYR A 317 7.40 17.58 19.44
N VAL A 318 7.35 17.18 18.18
CA VAL A 318 6.11 17.20 17.39
C VAL A 318 5.37 15.91 17.66
N ARG A 319 4.25 15.99 18.37
CA ARG A 319 3.40 14.82 18.63
C ARG A 319 2.31 14.64 17.58
N TYR A 320 1.89 15.74 16.98
CA TYR A 320 0.94 15.75 15.88
C TYR A 320 1.18 17.00 15.02
N ALA A 321 1.22 16.83 13.70
CA ALA A 321 1.31 17.91 12.74
C ALA A 321 0.53 17.50 11.49
N PHE A 322 -0.65 18.07 11.32
CA PHE A 322 -1.48 17.80 10.16
C PHE A 322 -2.28 19.05 9.79
N GLY A 323 -2.33 19.34 8.49
CA GLY A 323 -2.89 20.60 8.00
C GLY A 323 -2.18 21.81 8.63
N ASP A 324 -2.97 22.70 9.25
CA ASP A 324 -2.47 23.89 9.91
C ASP A 324 -2.32 23.74 11.44
N VAL A 325 -2.58 22.55 11.98
CA VAL A 325 -2.56 22.28 13.42
C VAL A 325 -1.30 21.51 13.80
N ARG A 326 -0.64 21.95 14.88
CA ARG A 326 0.53 21.30 15.45
C ARG A 326 0.37 21.15 16.96
N LEU A 327 0.58 19.95 17.46
CA LEU A 327 0.68 19.65 18.89
C LEU A 327 2.17 19.51 19.23
N LEU A 328 2.69 20.49 19.97
CA LEU A 328 4.08 20.51 20.44
C LEU A 328 4.14 20.13 21.90
N CYS A 329 5.09 19.26 22.27
CA CYS A 329 5.27 18.80 23.64
C CYS A 329 6.70 19.03 24.14
N ALA A 330 6.85 19.23 25.45
CA ALA A 330 8.17 19.35 26.07
C ALA A 330 8.93 18.01 26.16
N SER A 331 8.20 16.89 26.25
CA SER A 331 8.75 15.54 26.38
C SER A 331 8.75 14.75 25.06
N GLU A 332 9.67 13.81 24.95
CA GLU A 332 9.79 12.89 23.81
C GLU A 332 8.50 12.06 23.64
N PHE A 333 8.05 11.92 22.38
CA PHE A 333 6.97 11.01 22.03
C PHE A 333 7.54 9.65 21.61
N ARG A 334 7.16 8.60 22.34
CA ARG A 334 7.50 7.21 22.00
C ARG A 334 6.21 6.42 21.75
N PRO A 335 5.92 6.05 20.50
CA PRO A 335 4.78 5.20 20.18
C PRO A 335 4.87 3.86 20.93
N GLY A 336 3.74 3.34 21.41
CA GLY A 336 3.65 2.13 22.25
C GLY A 336 3.95 2.34 23.73
N ILE A 337 4.70 3.38 24.10
CA ILE A 337 5.07 3.66 25.51
C ILE A 337 4.29 4.86 26.06
N THR A 338 4.11 5.89 25.23
CA THR A 338 3.52 7.18 25.64
C THR A 338 2.14 7.43 25.03
N ASP A 339 1.62 6.50 24.25
CA ASP A 339 0.26 6.50 23.71
C ASP A 339 -0.59 5.40 24.36
N GLY A 340 -1.91 5.52 24.26
CA GLY A 340 -2.81 4.53 24.82
C GLY A 340 -2.94 3.30 23.91
N LEU A 341 -3.07 2.12 24.51
CA LEU A 341 -3.45 0.84 23.89
C LEU A 341 -2.40 0.23 22.93
N GLU A 342 -1.65 -0.77 23.40
CA GLU A 342 -0.96 -1.75 22.52
C GLU A 342 -1.95 -2.76 21.92
N ASP A 343 -3.03 -3.09 22.65
CA ASP A 343 -4.07 -4.04 22.20
C ASP A 343 -5.48 -3.41 22.24
N PRO A 344 -5.98 -2.86 21.13
CA PRO A 344 -7.34 -2.31 21.04
C PRO A 344 -8.46 -3.35 21.19
N LEU A 345 -8.13 -4.64 21.28
CA LEU A 345 -9.07 -5.73 21.51
C LEU A 345 -9.02 -6.27 22.95
N SER A 346 -8.24 -5.66 23.85
CA SER A 346 -8.30 -6.02 25.27
C SER A 346 -9.69 -5.75 25.82
N ASN A 347 -10.35 -6.80 26.28
CA ASN A 347 -11.66 -6.72 26.93
C ASN A 347 -11.54 -6.29 28.41
N ASP A 348 -10.34 -6.02 28.91
CA ASP A 348 -10.13 -5.60 30.29
C ASP A 348 -10.39 -4.08 30.45
N PRO A 349 -11.48 -3.68 31.14
CA PRO A 349 -11.82 -2.28 31.34
C PRO A 349 -10.75 -1.51 32.14
N ASP A 350 -9.97 -2.18 32.98
CA ASP A 350 -8.93 -1.53 33.79
C ASP A 350 -7.68 -1.20 32.95
N GLU A 351 -7.33 -2.04 31.99
CA GLU A 351 -6.27 -1.75 31.02
C GLU A 351 -6.62 -0.57 30.11
N LEU A 352 -7.86 -0.54 29.59
CA LEU A 352 -8.41 0.57 28.81
C LEU A 352 -8.34 1.89 29.59
N LYS A 353 -8.72 1.87 30.86
CA LYS A 353 -8.68 3.06 31.73
C LYS A 353 -7.25 3.51 32.02
N ARG A 354 -6.33 2.57 32.26
CA ARG A 354 -4.90 2.86 32.48
C ARG A 354 -4.27 3.48 31.24
N ALA A 355 -4.50 2.90 30.07
CA ALA A 355 -4.02 3.40 28.78
C ALA A 355 -4.53 4.82 28.49
N ARG A 356 -5.82 5.07 28.73
CA ARG A 356 -6.40 6.42 28.57
C ARG A 356 -5.76 7.44 29.51
N ASN A 357 -5.53 7.08 30.77
CA ASN A 357 -4.86 7.97 31.72
C ASN A 357 -3.41 8.27 31.31
N MET A 358 -2.68 7.26 30.80
CA MET A 358 -1.33 7.46 30.27
C MET A 358 -1.30 8.43 29.08
N ALA A 359 -2.24 8.30 28.14
CA ALA A 359 -2.37 9.21 27.02
C ALA A 359 -2.66 10.66 27.48
N LEU A 360 -3.59 10.83 28.44
CA LEU A 360 -3.92 12.13 29.02
C LEU A 360 -2.74 12.75 29.78
N ASP A 361 -2.03 11.95 30.57
CA ASP A 361 -0.86 12.41 31.34
C ASP A 361 0.28 12.83 30.41
N ALA A 362 0.49 12.08 29.33
CA ALA A 362 1.46 12.46 28.32
C ALA A 362 1.04 13.76 27.59
N GLY A 363 -0.25 14.07 27.51
CA GLY A 363 -0.78 15.31 26.94
C GLY A 363 -0.60 16.56 27.82
N ARG A 364 -0.32 16.43 29.12
CA ARG A 364 -0.27 17.59 30.05
C ARG A 364 0.79 18.63 29.71
N ASN A 365 1.89 18.21 29.10
CA ASN A 365 3.01 19.08 28.73
C ASN A 365 3.01 19.40 27.23
N CYS A 366 1.82 19.49 26.63
CA CYS A 366 1.65 19.77 25.21
C CYS A 366 0.77 21.00 24.97
N VAL A 367 1.09 21.76 23.93
CA VAL A 367 0.36 22.95 23.49
C VAL A 367 -0.02 22.82 22.02
N VAL A 368 -1.25 23.23 21.71
CA VAL A 368 -1.76 23.28 20.34
C VAL A 368 -1.41 24.65 19.77
N LEU A 369 -0.73 24.64 18.63
CA LEU A 369 -0.31 25.84 17.92
C LEU A 369 -0.72 25.73 16.46
N ARG A 370 -1.09 26.86 15.86
CA ARG A 370 -1.41 26.92 14.44
C ARG A 370 -0.17 27.30 13.63
N LYS A 371 -0.25 27.05 12.32
CA LYS A 371 0.78 27.45 11.36
C LYS A 371 1.14 28.95 11.41
N ASP A 372 0.19 29.80 11.81
CA ASP A 372 0.42 31.24 11.95
C ASP A 372 1.11 31.63 13.26
N ASP A 373 1.18 30.71 14.23
CA ASP A 373 1.78 30.95 15.53
C ASP A 373 3.25 30.53 15.54
N ILE A 374 3.62 29.53 14.73
CA ILE A 374 4.96 28.96 14.68
C ILE A 374 5.42 28.61 13.26
N ARG A 375 6.71 28.77 13.01
CA ARG A 375 7.36 28.35 11.77
C ARG A 375 8.50 27.37 12.07
N PRO A 376 8.56 26.18 11.43
CA PRO A 376 9.68 25.28 11.61
C PRO A 376 10.96 25.89 11.05
N ILE A 377 12.04 25.86 11.83
CA ILE A 377 13.37 26.26 11.38
C ILE A 377 13.97 25.06 10.68
N ARG A 378 13.95 25.06 9.34
CA ARG A 378 14.70 24.04 8.59
C ARG A 378 16.18 24.35 8.72
N PHE A 379 16.88 23.68 9.63
CA PHE A 379 18.33 23.62 9.53
C PHE A 379 18.69 23.03 8.17
N LYS A 380 19.52 23.74 7.40
CA LYS A 380 20.21 23.15 6.25
C LYS A 380 20.89 21.88 6.78
N GLN A 381 20.42 20.71 6.35
CA GLN A 381 21.12 19.46 6.61
C GLN A 381 22.53 19.62 6.02
N TYR A 382 23.54 19.74 6.88
CA TYR A 382 24.90 19.40 6.50
C TYR A 382 24.87 17.89 6.28
N HIS A 383 24.95 17.51 5.01
CA HIS A 383 25.04 16.13 4.56
C HIS A 383 26.32 15.46 5.04
#